data_AF-A0A355G6I5-F1
#
_entry.id   AF-A0A355G6I5-F1
#
_cell.length_a   1.000
_cell.length_b   1.000
_cell.length_c   1.000
_cell.angle_alpha   90.00
_cell.angle_beta   90.00
_cell.angle_gamma   90.00
#
_symmetry.space_group_name_H-M   'P 1'
#
loop_
_entity.id
_entity.type
_entity.pdbx_description
1 polymer ?
#
loop_
_entity_poly.entity_id
_entity_poly.type
_entity_poly.pdbx_seq_one_letter_code
_entity_poly.pdbx_strand_id
1 'polypeptide(L)'
;MLNIFESVTRRLVEVWKSDELSGSRSASSCRCGRPIYFQNSVCLGCQTPLGYAPALQQLRALAEGPTAGTWIIDGESDQKIVWKRCKNFDSPAGCNWLVQAEEKQTLCRSCRLDHTIPNLDDPENRLWWRKIENAKRRLIAQLLNLGLPVESKVSEDPEHGVMFDFLRA
;
A
#
# COMPACT_ATOMS: atom_id res chain seq x y z
N MET A 1 -19.00 -40.56 -21.37
CA MET A 1 -17.56 -40.40 -21.07
C MET A 1 -17.17 -38.99 -21.48
N LEU A 2 -16.97 -38.08 -20.53
CA LEU A 2 -16.49 -36.73 -20.85
C LEU A 2 -15.09 -36.83 -21.43
N ASN A 3 -14.83 -36.11 -22.52
CA ASN A 3 -13.51 -36.08 -23.15
C ASN A 3 -12.49 -35.51 -22.15
N ILE A 4 -11.26 -36.03 -22.13
CA ILE A 4 -10.20 -35.57 -21.20
C ILE A 4 -10.05 -34.05 -21.29
N PHE A 5 -10.22 -33.50 -22.49
CA PHE A 5 -10.21 -32.06 -22.72
C PHE A 5 -11.33 -31.34 -21.94
N GLU A 6 -12.60 -31.79 -22.02
CA GLU A 6 -13.70 -31.20 -21.23
C GLU A 6 -13.49 -31.32 -19.72
N SER A 7 -12.93 -32.44 -19.27
CA SER A 7 -12.60 -32.66 -17.85
C SER A 7 -11.56 -31.64 -17.36
N VAL A 8 -10.51 -31.41 -18.15
CA VAL A 8 -9.45 -30.45 -17.83
C VAL A 8 -9.97 -29.03 -17.95
N THR A 9 -10.72 -28.69 -19.00
CA THR A 9 -11.32 -27.36 -19.16
C THR A 9 -12.29 -27.05 -18.03
N ARG A 10 -13.12 -28.01 -17.60
CA ARG A 10 -14.04 -27.82 -16.47
C ARG A 10 -13.29 -27.60 -15.16
N ARG A 11 -12.25 -28.40 -14.88
CA ARG A 11 -11.40 -28.19 -13.69
C ARG A 11 -10.68 -26.86 -13.72
N LEU A 12 -10.17 -26.43 -14.87
CA LEU A 12 -9.58 -25.12 -15.03
C LEU A 12 -10.62 -24.02 -14.77
N VAL A 13 -11.82 -24.11 -15.35
CA VAL A 13 -12.92 -23.15 -15.10
C VAL A 13 -13.36 -23.14 -13.63
N GLU A 14 -13.37 -24.28 -12.93
CA GLU A 14 -13.71 -24.37 -11.51
C GLU A 14 -12.62 -23.77 -10.61
N VAL A 15 -11.35 -23.94 -10.96
CA VAL A 15 -10.21 -23.32 -10.26
C VAL A 15 -10.10 -21.82 -10.57
N TRP A 16 -10.46 -21.40 -11.79
CA TRP A 16 -10.40 -20.02 -12.26
C TRP A 16 -11.66 -19.21 -11.94
N LYS A 17 -12.78 -19.89 -11.66
CA LYS A 17 -13.86 -19.35 -10.82
C LYS A 17 -13.44 -19.34 -9.34
N SER A 18 -12.20 -18.91 -9.06
CA SER A 18 -11.98 -18.14 -7.85
C SER A 18 -12.94 -16.97 -7.95
N ASP A 19 -13.84 -16.85 -6.99
CA ASP A 19 -14.78 -15.75 -6.75
C ASP A 19 -14.29 -14.44 -7.40
N GLU A 20 -14.56 -14.28 -8.70
CA GLU A 20 -14.10 -13.13 -9.46
C GLU A 20 -14.99 -12.01 -8.95
N LEU A 21 -14.51 -11.33 -7.90
CA LEU A 21 -14.81 -9.94 -7.63
C LEU A 21 -14.28 -9.13 -8.82
N SER A 22 -14.93 -9.31 -9.95
CA SER A 22 -14.80 -8.53 -11.14
C SER A 22 -15.13 -7.09 -10.78
N GLY A 23 -14.11 -6.24 -10.82
CA GLY A 23 -14.25 -4.85 -11.26
C GLY A 23 -14.99 -3.86 -10.36
N SER A 24 -15.65 -4.26 -9.27
CA SER A 24 -16.01 -3.29 -8.24
C SER A 24 -14.77 -3.05 -7.40
N ARG A 25 -14.08 -1.93 -7.65
CA ARG A 25 -13.21 -1.35 -6.62
C ARG A 25 -14.11 -1.17 -5.41
N SER A 26 -14.12 -2.12 -4.48
CA SER A 26 -14.90 -1.95 -3.26
C SER A 26 -14.35 -0.68 -2.64
N ALA A 27 -15.15 0.38 -2.68
CA ALA A 27 -14.81 1.59 -1.99
C ALA A 27 -14.77 1.16 -0.53
N SER A 28 -13.56 0.98 0.02
CA SER A 28 -13.41 0.70 1.43
C SER A 28 -14.15 1.81 2.18
N SER A 29 -14.80 1.48 3.28
CA SER A 29 -15.53 2.45 4.08
C SER A 29 -14.76 2.78 5.34
N CYS A 30 -14.80 4.05 5.76
CA CYS A 30 -14.36 4.42 7.10
C CYS A 30 -15.35 3.91 8.15
N ARG A 31 -14.98 3.98 9.44
CA ARG A 31 -15.85 3.67 10.58
C ARG A 31 -17.16 4.45 10.62
N CYS A 32 -17.20 5.63 9.98
CA CYS A 32 -18.42 6.43 9.84
C CYS A 32 -19.29 6.05 8.63
N GLY A 33 -18.94 4.99 7.90
CA GLY A 33 -19.66 4.52 6.71
C GLY A 33 -19.35 5.27 5.41
N ARG A 34 -18.60 6.38 5.44
CA ARG A 34 -18.23 7.11 4.21
C ARG A 34 -17.18 6.35 3.39
N PRO A 35 -17.23 6.44 2.05
CA PRO A 35 -16.20 5.86 1.19
C PRO A 35 -14.85 6.54 1.45
N ILE A 36 -13.79 5.72 1.45
CA ILE A 36 -12.40 6.17 1.51
C ILE A 36 -11.68 5.68 0.26
N TYR A 37 -10.80 6.53 -0.27
CA TYR A 37 -10.07 6.30 -1.50
C TYR A 37 -8.58 6.15 -1.21
N PHE A 38 -7.89 5.34 -2.02
CA PHE A 38 -6.48 4.94 -1.83
C PHE A 38 -5.50 6.03 -1.36
N GLN A 39 -5.67 7.30 -1.76
CA GLN A 39 -4.78 8.41 -1.41
C GLN A 39 -5.19 9.17 -0.14
N ASN A 40 -6.32 8.83 0.47
CA ASN A 40 -6.77 9.53 1.67
C ASN A 40 -5.87 9.17 2.86
N SER A 41 -5.41 10.19 3.57
CA SER A 41 -4.72 10.07 4.86
C SER A 41 -5.65 10.27 6.06
N VAL A 42 -6.84 10.82 5.81
CA VAL A 42 -7.93 11.03 6.77
C VAL A 42 -9.26 10.78 6.07
N CYS A 43 -10.27 10.39 6.83
CA CYS A 43 -11.63 10.33 6.32
C CYS A 43 -12.18 11.75 6.13
N LEU A 44 -12.66 12.08 4.93
CA LEU A 44 -13.27 13.38 4.64
C LEU A 44 -14.63 13.60 5.34
N GLY A 45 -15.18 12.57 6.00
CA GLY A 45 -16.41 12.67 6.79
C GLY A 45 -16.18 12.93 8.26
N CYS A 46 -15.47 12.02 8.93
CA CYS A 46 -15.27 12.06 10.38
C CYS A 46 -13.85 12.43 10.80
N GLN A 47 -12.97 12.77 9.87
CA GLN A 47 -11.56 13.13 10.11
C GLN A 47 -10.70 12.03 10.75
N THR A 48 -11.23 10.80 10.87
CA THR A 48 -10.45 9.67 11.41
C THR A 48 -9.19 9.44 10.58
N PRO A 49 -8.02 9.30 11.22
CA PRO A 49 -6.77 8.99 10.52
C PRO A 49 -6.88 7.67 9.75
N LEU A 50 -6.34 7.65 8.53
CA LEU A 50 -6.30 6.48 7.66
C LEU A 50 -4.86 6.07 7.35
N GLY A 51 -4.66 4.79 7.06
CA GLY A 51 -3.39 4.23 6.63
C GLY A 51 -3.57 3.02 5.72
N TYR A 52 -2.76 2.91 4.67
CA TYR A 52 -2.73 1.75 3.80
C TYR A 52 -1.83 0.68 4.43
N ALA A 53 -2.39 -0.46 4.82
CA ALA A 53 -1.68 -1.58 5.42
C ALA A 53 -1.24 -2.55 4.30
N PRO A 54 0.05 -2.62 3.93
CA PRO A 54 0.49 -3.41 2.78
C PRO A 54 0.21 -4.91 2.94
N ALA A 55 0.30 -5.43 4.16
CA ALA A 55 0.01 -6.83 4.48
C ALA A 55 -1.48 -7.19 4.29
N LEU A 56 -2.38 -6.21 4.46
CA LEU A 56 -3.82 -6.38 4.25
C LEU A 56 -4.30 -5.89 2.88
N GLN A 57 -3.41 -5.24 2.13
CA GLN A 57 -3.69 -4.66 0.81
C GLN A 57 -4.89 -3.70 0.79
N GLN A 58 -5.11 -2.99 1.90
CA GLN A 58 -6.30 -2.17 2.10
C GLN A 58 -5.97 -0.85 2.82
N LEU A 59 -6.75 0.18 2.50
CA LEU A 59 -6.80 1.42 3.27
C LEU A 59 -7.74 1.23 4.45
N ARG A 60 -7.27 1.47 5.67
CA ARG A 60 -8.02 1.23 6.91
C ARG A 60 -8.07 2.48 7.78
N ALA A 61 -9.12 2.58 8.59
CA ALA A 61 -9.20 3.53 9.67
C ALA A 61 -8.25 3.11 10.80
N LEU A 62 -7.62 4.10 11.42
CA LEU A 62 -6.65 3.88 12.49
C LEU A 62 -7.19 4.39 13.82
N ALA A 63 -6.83 3.70 14.89
CA ALA A 63 -6.94 4.16 16.26
C ALA A 63 -5.53 4.30 16.87
N GLU A 64 -5.41 5.12 17.91
CA GLU A 64 -4.15 5.31 18.64
C GLU A 64 -3.65 3.97 19.19
N GLY A 65 -2.37 3.71 18.98
CA GLY A 65 -1.69 2.52 19.49
C GLY A 65 -1.24 2.67 20.95
N PRO A 66 -0.52 1.67 21.49
CA PRO A 66 -0.09 1.65 22.88
C PRO A 66 0.95 2.73 23.23
N THR A 67 1.63 3.30 22.23
CA THR A 67 2.62 4.37 22.43
C THR A 67 2.42 5.50 21.41
N ALA A 68 2.89 6.70 21.75
CA ALA A 68 2.73 7.87 20.88
C ALA A 68 3.33 7.65 19.48
N GLY A 69 2.58 8.01 18.44
CA GLY A 69 3.00 7.82 17.04
C GLY A 69 2.83 6.39 16.52
N THR A 70 2.29 5.48 17.33
CA THR A 70 1.89 4.14 16.90
C THR A 70 0.38 4.05 16.72
N TRP A 71 -0.05 3.10 15.90
CA TRP A 71 -1.43 2.94 15.47
C TRP A 71 -1.84 1.48 15.52
N ILE A 72 -3.11 1.23 15.76
CA ILE A 72 -3.77 -0.04 15.50
C ILE A 72 -4.85 0.17 14.45
N ILE A 73 -5.25 -0.90 13.77
CA ILE A 73 -6.34 -0.84 12.82
C ILE A 73 -7.67 -0.87 13.59
N ASP A 74 -8.51 0.12 13.31
CA ASP A 74 -9.82 0.24 13.94
C ASP A 74 -10.74 -0.92 13.53
N GLY A 75 -11.42 -1.49 14.53
CA GLY A 75 -12.35 -2.62 14.35
C GLY A 75 -11.70 -3.99 14.13
N GLU A 76 -10.37 -4.11 14.22
CA GLU A 76 -9.69 -5.41 14.15
C GLU A 76 -9.61 -6.06 15.55
N SER A 77 -10.05 -7.32 15.64
CA SER A 77 -10.12 -8.04 16.92
C SER A 77 -8.74 -8.44 17.46
N ASP A 78 -7.77 -8.64 16.56
CA ASP A 78 -6.40 -8.96 16.93
C ASP A 78 -5.53 -7.70 16.89
N GLN A 79 -5.59 -6.93 17.98
CA GLN A 79 -4.82 -5.68 18.14
C GLN A 79 -3.32 -5.92 18.43
N LYS A 80 -2.80 -7.12 18.12
CA LYS A 80 -1.39 -7.46 18.33
C LYS A 80 -0.46 -6.75 17.36
N ILE A 81 -0.94 -6.43 16.15
CA ILE A 81 -0.11 -5.76 15.15
C ILE A 81 -0.19 -4.26 15.38
N VAL A 82 0.95 -3.70 15.80
CA VAL A 82 1.11 -2.26 15.96
C VAL A 82 1.75 -1.71 14.69
N TRP A 83 1.28 -0.55 14.26
CA TRP A 83 1.72 0.11 13.03
C TRP A 83 2.35 1.46 13.32
N LYS A 84 3.21 1.90 12.42
CA LYS A 84 3.72 3.27 12.32
C LYS A 84 3.38 3.82 10.94
N ARG A 85 3.25 5.14 10.83
CA ARG A 85 3.20 5.78 9.51
C ARG A 85 4.58 5.75 8.87
N CYS A 86 4.62 5.62 7.54
CA CYS A 86 5.85 5.76 6.77
C CYS A 86 6.55 7.09 7.12
N LYS A 87 7.89 7.08 7.20
CA LYS A 87 8.70 8.29 7.41
C LYS A 87 8.41 9.42 6.42
N ASN A 88 7.95 9.09 5.21
CA ASN A 88 7.55 10.06 4.18
C ASN A 88 6.09 10.55 4.31
N PHE A 89 5.44 10.34 5.45
CA PHE A 89 4.07 10.81 5.69
C PHE A 89 3.99 12.34 5.73
N ASP A 90 4.83 12.98 6.57
CA ASP A 90 4.88 14.45 6.72
C ASP A 90 5.82 15.13 5.72
N SER A 91 6.48 14.35 4.85
CA SER A 91 7.28 14.90 3.77
C SER A 91 6.38 15.34 2.60
N PRO A 92 6.92 16.09 1.62
CA PRO A 92 6.16 16.48 0.44
C PRO A 92 5.53 15.31 -0.33
N ALA A 93 6.08 14.09 -0.23
CA ALA A 93 5.50 12.89 -0.84
C ALA A 93 4.09 12.54 -0.30
N GLY A 94 3.76 12.93 0.94
CA GLY A 94 2.47 12.70 1.56
C GLY A 94 2.08 11.22 1.64
N CYS A 95 3.02 10.34 1.97
CA CYS A 95 2.83 8.89 1.90
C CYS A 95 1.87 8.41 2.99
N ASN A 96 0.74 7.81 2.63
CA ASN A 96 -0.25 7.29 3.59
C ASN A 96 -0.10 5.79 3.94
N TRP A 97 1.03 5.16 3.61
CA TRP A 97 1.26 3.75 3.88
C TRP A 97 1.79 3.51 5.29
N LEU A 98 1.48 2.33 5.83
CA LEU A 98 1.92 1.88 7.14
C LEU A 98 3.17 0.99 7.04
N VAL A 99 3.87 0.90 8.17
CA VAL A 99 4.98 -0.03 8.44
C VAL A 99 4.68 -0.72 9.77
N GLN A 100 4.94 -2.02 9.90
CA GLN A 100 4.78 -2.67 11.21
C GLN A 100 5.78 -2.08 12.20
N ALA A 101 5.36 -1.88 13.44
CA ALA A 101 6.14 -1.16 14.43
C ALA A 101 7.40 -1.92 14.86
N GLU A 102 7.37 -3.26 14.73
CA GLU A 102 8.42 -4.22 15.03
C GLU A 102 9.48 -4.29 13.91
N GLU A 103 9.14 -3.85 12.68
CA GLU A 103 10.11 -3.76 11.59
C GLU A 103 11.16 -2.68 11.92
N LYS A 104 12.43 -2.97 11.59
CA LYS A 104 13.50 -1.96 11.67
C LYS A 104 13.34 -0.86 10.63
N GLN A 105 12.56 -1.11 9.58
CA GLN A 105 12.37 -0.19 8.49
C GLN A 105 11.46 0.96 8.90
N THR A 106 11.84 2.19 8.54
CA THR A 106 11.02 3.39 8.78
C THR A 106 10.24 3.82 7.53
N LEU A 107 10.64 3.30 6.35
CA LEU A 107 9.98 3.53 5.08
C LEU A 107 9.08 2.32 4.73
N CYS A 108 7.91 2.61 4.19
CA CYS A 108 7.00 1.58 3.70
C CYS A 108 7.58 0.84 2.49
N ARG A 109 6.96 -0.29 2.15
CA ARG A 109 7.31 -1.15 1.02
C ARG A 109 7.48 -0.39 -0.30
N SER A 110 6.74 0.69 -0.55
CA SER A 110 6.88 1.50 -1.76
C SER A 110 7.97 2.57 -1.67
N CYS A 111 8.13 3.26 -0.53
CA CYS A 111 9.11 4.35 -0.39
C CYS A 111 10.54 3.82 -0.20
N ARG A 112 10.72 2.60 0.30
CA ARG A 112 12.05 1.96 0.39
C ARG A 112 12.66 1.55 -0.97
N LEU A 113 11.87 1.67 -2.04
CA LEU A 113 12.33 1.45 -3.41
C LEU A 113 12.97 2.69 -4.02
N ASP A 114 12.90 3.84 -3.35
CA ASP A 114 13.56 5.06 -3.86
C ASP A 114 15.06 4.98 -3.60
N HIS A 115 15.83 5.01 -4.69
CA HIS A 115 17.27 5.14 -4.64
C HIS A 115 17.66 6.62 -4.71
N THR A 116 17.14 7.35 -5.71
CA THR A 116 17.34 8.80 -5.86
C THR A 116 16.01 9.56 -5.76
N ILE A 117 15.97 10.58 -4.90
CA ILE A 117 14.89 11.58 -4.85
C ILE A 117 15.45 12.96 -5.21
N PRO A 118 14.64 13.86 -5.79
CA PRO A 118 15.12 15.19 -6.17
C PRO A 118 15.40 16.07 -4.95
N ASN A 119 16.19 17.13 -5.11
CA ASN A 119 16.43 18.12 -4.06
C ASN A 119 15.10 18.79 -3.64
N LEU A 120 14.69 18.59 -2.39
CA LEU A 120 13.43 19.08 -1.85
C LEU A 120 13.47 20.56 -1.41
N ASP A 121 14.63 21.23 -1.48
CA ASP A 121 14.71 22.68 -1.29
C ASP A 121 13.95 23.43 -2.40
N ASP A 122 13.93 22.86 -3.61
CA ASP A 122 13.14 23.36 -4.74
C ASP A 122 11.65 23.01 -4.57
N PRO A 123 10.75 24.00 -4.45
CA PRO A 123 9.31 23.77 -4.33
C PRO A 123 8.70 22.98 -5.50
N GLU A 124 9.27 23.11 -6.70
CA GLU A 124 8.80 22.39 -7.88
C GLU A 124 9.10 20.90 -7.77
N ASN A 125 10.31 20.55 -7.32
CA ASN A 125 10.69 19.16 -7.04
C ASN A 125 9.78 18.52 -6.00
N ARG A 126 9.39 19.27 -4.95
CA ARG A 126 8.43 18.80 -3.95
C ARG A 126 7.07 18.43 -4.58
N LEU A 127 6.57 19.25 -5.49
CA LEU A 127 5.31 19.00 -6.20
C LEU A 127 5.39 17.76 -7.09
N TRP A 128 6.45 17.63 -7.88
CA TRP A 128 6.62 16.51 -8.81
C TRP A 128 6.91 15.20 -8.07
N TRP A 129 7.72 15.24 -7.02
CA TRP A 129 7.97 14.08 -6.17
C TRP A 129 6.66 13.54 -5.59
N ARG A 130 5.77 14.41 -5.09
CA ARG A 130 4.43 13.99 -4.63
C ARG A 130 3.61 13.29 -5.71
N LYS A 131 3.61 13.82 -6.93
CA LYS A 131 2.83 13.26 -8.05
C LYS A 131 3.36 11.89 -8.46
N ILE A 132 4.67 11.74 -8.65
CA ILE A 132 5.27 10.48 -9.07
C ILE A 132 5.19 9.42 -7.98
N GLU A 133 5.37 9.81 -6.72
CA GLU A 133 5.16 8.94 -5.55
C GLU A 133 3.73 8.39 -5.47
N ASN A 134 2.74 9.23 -5.73
CA ASN A 134 1.34 8.82 -5.78
C ASN A 134 1.06 7.80 -6.89
N ALA A 135 1.72 7.93 -8.05
CA ALA A 135 1.62 6.98 -9.14
C ALA A 135 2.35 5.67 -8.80
N LYS A 136 3.59 5.75 -8.31
CA LYS A 136 4.39 4.58 -7.89
C LYS A 136 3.64 3.76 -6.83
N ARG A 137 3.09 4.37 -5.79
CA ARG A 137 2.32 3.65 -4.76
C ARG A 137 1.15 2.86 -5.33
N ARG A 138 0.44 3.40 -6.33
CA ARG A 138 -0.64 2.66 -7.01
C ARG A 138 -0.11 1.47 -7.80
N LEU A 139 1.03 1.62 -8.48
CA LEU A 139 1.71 0.51 -9.17
C LEU A 139 2.12 -0.56 -8.17
N ILE A 140 2.81 -0.19 -7.10
CA ILE A 140 3.29 -1.14 -6.09
C ILE A 140 2.13 -1.87 -5.41
N ALA A 141 1.04 -1.18 -5.06
CA ALA A 141 -0.16 -1.84 -4.54
C ALA A 141 -0.70 -2.89 -5.51
N GLN A 142 -0.77 -2.59 -6.81
CA GLN A 142 -1.23 -3.55 -7.81
C GLN A 142 -0.29 -4.77 -7.92
N LEU A 143 1.03 -4.56 -7.92
CA LEU A 143 1.99 -5.65 -7.95
C LEU A 143 1.87 -6.57 -6.73
N LEU A 144 1.71 -5.98 -5.53
CA LEU A 144 1.47 -6.74 -4.30
C LEU A 144 0.15 -7.53 -4.38
N ASN A 145 -0.92 -6.93 -4.91
CA ASN A 145 -2.20 -7.60 -5.09
C ASN A 145 -2.14 -8.76 -6.09
N LEU A 146 -1.22 -8.71 -7.06
CA LEU A 146 -0.93 -9.80 -7.98
C LEU A 146 -0.01 -10.88 -7.38
N GLY A 147 0.43 -10.71 -6.13
CA GLY A 147 1.37 -11.63 -5.47
C GLY A 147 2.79 -11.55 -6.02
N LEU A 148 3.13 -10.49 -6.76
CA LEU A 148 4.48 -10.31 -7.30
C LEU A 148 5.44 -9.84 -6.21
N PRO A 149 6.69 -10.33 -6.19
CA PRO A 149 7.68 -9.88 -5.24
C PRO A 149 8.02 -8.41 -5.52
N VAL A 150 7.97 -7.60 -4.47
CA VAL A 150 8.42 -6.20 -4.52
C VAL A 150 9.46 -6.03 -3.43
N GLU A 151 10.71 -6.18 -3.79
CA GLU A 151 11.85 -6.06 -2.88
C GLU A 151 12.73 -4.91 -3.32
N SER A 152 13.24 -4.15 -2.36
CA SER A 152 14.14 -3.04 -2.63
C SER A 152 15.47 -3.55 -3.13
N LYS A 153 15.90 -3.05 -4.30
CA LYS A 153 17.25 -3.29 -4.81
C LYS A 153 18.34 -2.70 -3.89
N VAL A 154 18.00 -1.72 -3.06
CA VAL A 154 18.97 -1.00 -2.24
C VAL A 154 19.19 -1.70 -0.88
N SER A 155 18.14 -2.27 -0.29
CA SER A 155 18.19 -2.75 1.10
C SER A 155 17.75 -4.19 1.32
N GLU A 156 17.22 -4.88 0.31
CA GLU A 156 16.61 -6.21 0.47
C GLU A 156 17.22 -7.23 -0.51
N ASP A 157 17.11 -7.02 -1.82
CA ASP A 157 17.70 -7.89 -2.86
C ASP A 157 18.46 -7.07 -3.91
N PRO A 158 19.78 -6.88 -3.76
CA PRO A 158 20.60 -6.15 -4.72
C PRO A 158 20.61 -6.71 -6.13
N GLU A 159 20.41 -8.01 -6.31
CA GLU A 159 20.51 -8.68 -7.60
C GLU A 159 19.19 -8.59 -8.37
N HIS A 160 18.05 -8.93 -7.74
CA HIS A 160 16.75 -9.05 -8.41
C HIS A 160 15.70 -8.02 -7.96
N GLY A 161 16.02 -7.18 -6.97
CA GLY A 161 15.12 -6.15 -6.47
C GLY A 161 14.88 -5.01 -7.46
N VAL A 162 13.89 -4.18 -7.12
CA VAL A 162 13.47 -3.02 -7.89
C VAL A 162 13.89 -1.74 -7.15
N MET A 163 14.30 -0.73 -7.91
CA MET A 163 14.50 0.63 -7.41
C MET A 163 14.00 1.67 -8.40
N PHE A 164 13.77 2.88 -7.91
CA PHE A 164 13.36 4.03 -8.70
C PHE A 164 14.35 5.17 -8.49
N ASP A 165 14.77 5.78 -9.60
CA ASP A 165 15.51 7.04 -9.62
C ASP A 165 14.60 8.14 -10.17
N PHE A 166 14.21 9.08 -9.31
CA PHE A 166 13.41 10.23 -9.72
C PHE A 166 14.33 11.40 -10.06
N LEU A 167 14.67 11.47 -11.34
CA LEU A 167 15.53 12.50 -11.90
C LEU A 167 14.71 13.72 -12.33
N ARG A 168 15.31 14.91 -12.24
CA ARG A 168 14.76 16.13 -12.86
C ARG A 168 15.03 16.04 -14.36
N ALA A 169 14.01 16.28 -15.17
CA ALA A 169 14.15 16.44 -16.63
C ALA A 169 14.71 17.82 -16.98
#